data_AF-A0A356Z6I0-F1
#
_entry.id   AF-A0A356Z6I0-F1
#
_cell.length_a   1.000
_cell.length_b   1.000
_cell.length_c   1.000
_cell.angle_alpha   90.00
_cell.angle_beta   90.00
_cell.angle_gamma   90.00
#
_symmetry.space_group_name_H-M   'P 1'
#
loop_
_entity.id
_entity.type
_entity.pdbx_description
1 polymer ?
#
loop_
_entity_poly.entity_id
_entity_poly.type
_entity_poly.pdbx_seq_one_letter_code
_entity_poly.pdbx_strand_id
1 'polypeptide(L)'
;AVGIVIAILTALIIIGGIKRIGRVTEYLVPIMASFYLLGAFIIICMNLTEILPAFRDIFVGAFNPHAVGGGVLGTGIREAFRYGVARGIFSNEAGLGSTPHAHAVADVQHPAQQGLVAMIA
;
A
#
# COMPACT_ATOMS: atom_id res chain seq x y z
N ALA A 1 21.36 5.93 15.93
CA ALA A 1 21.11 7.36 15.60
C ALA A 1 19.76 7.55 14.92
N VAL A 2 19.54 7.03 13.69
CA VAL A 2 18.27 7.22 12.93
C VAL A 2 17.02 6.81 13.71
N GLY A 3 17.04 5.64 14.36
CA GLY A 3 15.90 5.19 15.18
C GLY A 3 15.56 6.13 16.35
N ILE A 4 16.54 6.81 16.93
CA ILE A 4 16.32 7.78 18.02
C ILE A 4 15.62 9.03 17.45
N VAL A 5 16.06 9.51 16.29
CA VAL A 5 15.44 10.65 15.62
C VAL A 5 13.98 10.34 15.27
N ILE A 6 13.73 9.17 14.67
CA ILE A 6 12.37 8.72 14.36
C ILE A 6 11.54 8.62 15.64
N ALA A 7 12.06 8.02 16.71
CA ALA A 7 11.33 7.88 17.97
C ALA A 7 10.92 9.24 18.56
N ILE A 8 11.84 10.21 18.58
CA ILE A 8 11.56 11.57 19.09
C ILE A 8 10.50 12.27 18.22
N LEU A 9 10.64 12.23 16.90
CA LEU A 9 9.69 12.86 15.98
C LEU A 9 8.29 12.24 16.12
N THR A 10 8.22 10.90 16.17
CA THR A 10 6.97 10.18 16.36
C THR A 10 6.34 10.51 17.71
N ALA A 11 7.13 10.57 18.80
CA ALA A 11 6.63 10.95 20.12
C ALA A 11 6.00 12.35 20.14
N LEU A 12 6.63 13.33 19.50
CA LEU A 12 6.10 14.70 19.39
C LEU A 12 4.75 14.77 18.67
N ILE A 13 4.53 13.90 17.68
CA ILE A 13 3.27 13.80 16.94
C ILE A 13 2.20 13.10 17.79
N ILE A 14 2.51 11.94 18.36
CA ILE A 14 1.55 11.11 19.11
C ILE A 14 1.08 11.78 20.40
N ILE A 15 1.98 12.43 21.15
CA ILE A 15 1.63 13.12 22.42
C ILE A 15 0.57 14.22 22.20
N GLY A 16 0.50 14.80 20.99
CA GLY A 16 -0.52 15.80 20.65
C GLY A 16 -1.91 15.25 20.36
N GLY A 17 -2.12 13.92 20.40
CA GLY A 17 -3.40 13.27 20.18
C GLY A 17 -3.87 13.23 18.72
N ILE A 18 -5.07 12.68 18.49
CA ILE A 18 -5.56 12.33 17.15
C ILE A 18 -5.72 13.52 16.19
N LYS A 19 -6.04 14.71 16.73
CA LYS A 19 -6.12 15.95 15.94
C LYS A 19 -4.76 16.36 15.38
N ARG A 20 -3.67 16.20 16.14
CA ARG A 20 -2.30 16.48 15.67
C ARG A 20 -1.86 15.44 14.65
N ILE A 21 -2.14 14.16 14.90
CA ILE A 21 -1.85 13.07 13.96
C ILE A 21 -2.51 13.37 12.61
N GLY A 22 -3.83 13.63 12.60
CA GLY A 22 -4.57 13.98 11.39
C GLY A 22 -3.96 15.17 10.65
N ARG A 23 -3.67 16.28 11.35
CA ARG A 23 -3.06 17.47 10.73
C ARG A 23 -1.69 17.22 10.11
N VAL A 24 -0.85 16.40 10.73
CA VAL A 24 0.48 16.07 10.15
C VAL A 24 0.30 15.16 8.93
N THR A 25 -0.52 14.12 9.05
CA THR A 25 -0.80 13.17 7.96
C THR A 25 -1.41 13.86 6.74
N GLU A 26 -2.27 14.87 6.93
CA GLU A 26 -2.92 15.64 5.87
C GLU A 26 -1.91 16.35 4.94
N TYR A 27 -0.76 16.79 5.45
CA TYR A 27 0.33 17.33 4.63
C TYR A 27 1.33 16.26 4.19
N LEU A 28 1.66 15.32 5.07
CA LEU A 28 2.71 14.34 4.84
C LEU A 28 2.33 13.33 3.75
N VAL A 29 1.09 12.83 3.76
CA VAL A 29 0.63 11.79 2.82
C VAL A 29 0.64 12.28 1.38
N PRO A 30 0.08 13.46 1.03
CA PRO A 30 0.15 13.97 -0.33
C PRO A 30 1.58 14.19 -0.81
N ILE A 31 2.48 14.69 0.04
CA ILE A 31 3.89 14.91 -0.31
C ILE A 31 4.58 13.57 -0.60
N MET A 32 4.38 12.58 0.29
CA MET A 32 4.94 11.23 0.14
C MET A 32 4.45 10.57 -1.16
N ALA A 33 3.14 10.58 -1.39
CA ALA A 33 2.52 10.01 -2.59
C ALA A 33 3.01 10.72 -3.86
N SER A 34 3.08 12.05 -3.85
CA SER A 34 3.55 12.84 -5.00
C SER A 34 4.98 12.50 -5.36
N PHE A 35 5.89 12.44 -4.37
CA PHE A 35 7.29 12.12 -4.63
C PHE A 35 7.45 10.71 -5.20
N TYR A 36 6.74 9.74 -4.62
CA TYR A 36 6.78 8.35 -5.09
C TYR A 36 6.22 8.22 -6.52
N LEU A 37 5.05 8.80 -6.78
CA LEU A 37 4.39 8.75 -8.08
C LEU A 37 5.19 9.48 -9.16
N LEU A 38 5.78 10.63 -8.86
CA LEU A 38 6.66 11.36 -9.79
C LEU A 38 7.89 10.52 -10.15
N GLY A 39 8.56 9.94 -9.15
CA GLY A 39 9.71 9.06 -9.39
C GLY A 39 9.34 7.84 -10.24
N ALA A 40 8.24 7.17 -9.91
CA ALA A 40 7.74 6.03 -10.68
C ALA A 40 7.39 6.43 -12.12
N PHE A 41 6.71 7.56 -12.31
CA PHE A 41 6.32 8.05 -13.63
C PHE A 41 7.53 8.40 -14.49
N ILE A 42 8.56 9.03 -13.91
CA ILE A 42 9.83 9.31 -14.61
C ILE A 42 10.44 7.99 -15.11
N ILE A 43 10.54 6.97 -14.25
CA ILE A 43 11.09 5.66 -14.63
C ILE A 43 10.28 5.01 -15.74
N ILE A 44 8.94 5.06 -15.66
CA ILE A 44 8.05 4.51 -16.69
C ILE A 44 8.24 5.24 -18.02
N CYS A 45 8.31 6.58 -18.02
CA CYS A 45 8.56 7.37 -19.23
C CYS A 45 9.94 7.11 -19.84
N MET A 46 10.94 6.79 -19.02
CA MET A 46 12.27 6.39 -19.50
C MET A 46 12.29 4.97 -20.10
N ASN A 47 11.31 4.12 -19.77
CA ASN A 47 11.28 2.69 -20.14
C ASN A 47 9.95 2.31 -20.80
N LEU A 48 9.42 3.14 -21.69
CA LEU A 48 8.10 2.93 -22.32
C LEU A 48 7.99 1.58 -23.06
N THR A 49 9.10 1.07 -23.61
CA THR A 49 9.14 -0.22 -24.31
C THR A 49 8.90 -1.41 -23.38
N GLU A 50 9.21 -1.25 -22.08
CA GLU A 50 9.11 -2.30 -21.08
C GLU A 50 7.72 -2.41 -20.44
N ILE A 51 6.81 -1.47 -20.72
CA ILE A 51 5.46 -1.48 -20.17
C ILE A 51 4.72 -2.76 -20.58
N LEU A 52 4.69 -3.06 -21.88
CA LEU A 52 3.94 -4.21 -22.40
C LEU A 52 4.57 -5.56 -22.00
N PRO A 53 5.90 -5.74 -22.06
CA PRO A 53 6.59 -6.89 -21.46
C PRO A 53 6.29 -7.07 -19.96
N ALA A 54 6.32 -5.99 -19.16
CA ALA A 54 6.05 -6.08 -17.73
C ALA A 54 4.62 -6.58 -17.44
N PHE A 55 3.61 -6.12 -18.17
CA PHE A 55 2.26 -6.68 -18.05
C PHE A 55 2.21 -8.16 -18.40
N ARG A 56 2.88 -8.59 -19.47
CA ARG A 56 2.99 -10.00 -19.84
C ARG A 56 3.62 -10.81 -18.70
N ASP A 57 4.70 -10.32 -18.11
CA ASP A 57 5.41 -11.01 -17.03
C ASP A 57 4.58 -11.12 -15.76
N ILE A 58 3.74 -10.12 -15.43
CA ILE A 58 2.78 -10.19 -14.32
C ILE A 58 1.81 -11.37 -14.54
N PHE A 59 1.20 -11.49 -15.71
CA PHE A 59 0.24 -12.57 -15.99
C PHE A 59 0.92 -13.94 -16.09
N VAL A 60 2.06 -14.03 -16.77
CA VAL A 60 2.82 -15.28 -16.89
C VAL A 60 3.33 -15.73 -15.52
N GLY A 61 3.93 -14.82 -14.75
CA GLY A 61 4.43 -15.12 -13.40
C GLY A 61 3.34 -15.53 -12.41
N ALA A 62 2.12 -14.99 -12.55
CA ALA A 62 1.00 -15.33 -11.70
C ALA A 62 0.32 -16.66 -12.07
N PHE A 63 0.21 -16.98 -13.37
CA PHE A 63 -0.66 -18.06 -13.86
C PHE A 63 0.05 -19.16 -14.67
N ASN A 64 1.30 -18.97 -15.09
CA ASN A 64 2.00 -19.89 -15.99
C ASN A 64 3.45 -20.19 -15.53
N PRO A 65 3.65 -21.25 -14.74
CA PRO A 65 4.94 -21.59 -14.14
C PRO A 65 5.87 -22.40 -15.07
N HIS A 66 5.63 -22.45 -16.40
CA HIS A 66 6.30 -23.38 -17.34
C HIS A 66 7.84 -23.33 -17.45
N ALA A 67 8.56 -22.49 -16.69
CA ALA A 67 10.00 -22.30 -16.86
C ALA A 67 10.91 -23.30 -16.11
N VAL A 68 10.43 -24.11 -15.15
CA VAL A 68 11.30 -25.08 -14.45
C VAL A 68 10.55 -26.38 -14.15
N GLY A 69 11.10 -27.51 -14.61
CA GLY A 69 10.43 -28.80 -14.75
C GLY A 69 9.55 -29.31 -13.60
N GLY A 70 8.38 -29.85 -13.98
CA GLY A 70 7.66 -31.00 -13.40
C GLY A 70 7.16 -30.93 -11.95
N GLY A 71 8.02 -30.66 -10.98
CA GLY A 71 7.69 -30.66 -9.53
C GLY A 71 7.53 -29.28 -8.89
N VAL A 72 7.99 -28.22 -9.57
CA VAL A 72 8.01 -26.82 -9.08
C VAL A 72 6.76 -26.03 -9.54
N LEU A 73 5.97 -26.59 -10.46
CA LEU A 73 4.81 -25.92 -11.08
C LEU A 73 3.73 -25.53 -10.05
N GLY A 74 3.52 -26.35 -9.01
CA GLY A 74 2.58 -26.04 -7.94
C GLY A 74 3.12 -25.05 -6.90
N THR A 75 4.45 -24.99 -6.70
CA THR A 75 5.06 -24.11 -5.70
C THR A 75 5.17 -22.68 -6.20
N GLY A 76 5.45 -22.45 -7.48
CA GLY A 76 5.52 -21.10 -8.05
C GLY A 76 4.20 -20.33 -7.95
N ILE A 77 3.10 -20.93 -8.42
CA ILE A 77 1.76 -20.31 -8.32
C ILE A 77 1.35 -20.15 -6.85
N ARG A 78 1.56 -21.18 -6.02
CA ARG A 78 1.23 -21.13 -4.59
C ARG A 78 1.98 -20.02 -3.87
N GLU A 79 3.27 -19.85 -4.15
CA GLU A 79 4.07 -18.78 -3.54
C GLU A 79 3.70 -17.41 -4.09
N ALA A 80 3.47 -17.26 -5.41
CA ALA A 80 2.99 -16.02 -6.00
C ALA A 80 1.66 -15.59 -5.38
N PHE A 81 0.72 -16.53 -5.22
CA PHE A 81 -0.56 -16.27 -4.56
C PHE A 81 -0.39 -15.97 -3.07
N ARG A 82 0.38 -16.78 -2.33
CA ARG A 82 0.61 -16.59 -0.90
C ARG A 82 1.23 -15.23 -0.61
N TYR A 83 2.30 -14.86 -1.31
CA TYR A 83 2.95 -13.57 -1.11
C TYR A 83 2.12 -12.41 -1.66
N GLY A 84 1.43 -12.60 -2.79
CA GLY A 84 0.53 -11.59 -3.36
C GLY A 84 -0.61 -11.25 -2.41
N VAL A 85 -1.33 -12.25 -1.92
CA VAL A 85 -2.43 -12.06 -0.95
C VAL A 85 -1.91 -11.53 0.38
N ALA A 86 -0.83 -12.10 0.94
CA ALA A 86 -0.29 -11.66 2.22
C ALA A 86 0.17 -10.20 2.17
N ARG A 87 0.91 -9.79 1.13
CA ARG A 87 1.33 -8.40 0.97
C ARG A 87 0.17 -7.49 0.63
N GLY A 88 -0.80 -7.96 -0.18
CA GLY A 88 -2.00 -7.20 -0.53
C GLY A 88 -2.80 -6.82 0.71
N ILE A 89 -3.19 -7.83 1.51
CA ILE A 89 -3.92 -7.65 2.78
C ILE A 89 -3.13 -6.77 3.77
N PHE A 90 -1.81 -6.94 3.86
CA PHE A 90 -0.99 -6.10 4.75
C PHE A 90 -0.90 -4.64 4.27
N SER A 91 -0.89 -4.41 2.96
CA SER A 91 -0.77 -3.07 2.38
C SER A 91 -2.06 -2.26 2.45
N ASN A 92 -3.22 -2.91 2.33
CA ASN A 92 -4.53 -2.24 2.33
C ASN A 92 -5.35 -2.50 3.61
N GLU A 93 -4.77 -3.22 4.57
CA GLU A 93 -5.41 -3.62 5.83
C GLU A 93 -6.77 -4.33 5.66
N ALA A 94 -7.02 -4.95 4.50
CA ALA A 94 -8.30 -5.56 4.18
C ALA A 94 -8.62 -6.74 5.12
N GLY A 95 -9.71 -6.63 5.88
CA GLY A 95 -10.13 -7.66 6.83
C GLY A 95 -9.35 -7.69 8.14
N LEU A 96 -8.45 -6.72 8.40
CA LEU A 96 -7.74 -6.59 9.69
C LEU A 96 -8.57 -5.87 10.77
N GLY A 97 -9.59 -5.10 10.37
CA GLY A 97 -10.48 -4.40 11.30
C GLY A 97 -9.85 -3.21 12.04
N SER A 98 -8.61 -2.84 11.72
CA SER A 98 -7.90 -1.67 12.26
C SER A 98 -8.36 -0.36 11.62
N THR A 99 -8.55 -0.33 10.29
CA THR A 99 -8.97 0.86 9.51
C THR A 99 -10.20 1.59 10.07
N PRO A 100 -11.28 0.91 10.50
CA PRO A 100 -12.47 1.56 11.06
C PRO A 100 -12.21 2.47 12.27
N HIS A 101 -11.15 2.25 13.06
CA HIS A 101 -10.85 3.08 14.23
C HIS A 101 -10.55 4.53 13.85
N ALA A 102 -9.81 4.74 12.75
CA ALA A 102 -9.50 6.07 12.25
C ALA A 102 -10.72 6.74 11.60
N HIS A 103 -11.60 5.95 10.98
CA HIS A 103 -12.82 6.49 10.38
C HIS A 103 -13.92 6.79 11.40
N ALA A 104 -13.93 6.12 12.55
CA ALA A 104 -14.92 6.33 13.62
C ALA A 104 -14.84 7.73 14.27
N VAL A 105 -13.71 8.43 14.14
CA VAL A 105 -13.53 9.80 14.65
C VAL A 105 -13.87 10.90 13.64
N ALA A 106 -14.35 10.52 12.45
CA ALA A 106 -14.72 11.48 11.41
C ALA A 106 -16.02 12.22 11.75
N ASP A 107 -16.04 13.52 11.47
CA ASP A 107 -17.21 14.37 11.64
C ASP A 107 -18.07 14.33 10.37
N VAL A 108 -19.02 13.38 10.34
CA VAL A 108 -19.95 13.17 9.21
C VAL A 108 -21.38 13.04 9.71
N GLN A 109 -22.35 13.44 8.86
CA GLN A 109 -23.77 13.38 9.23
C GLN A 109 -24.34 11.96 9.16
N HIS A 110 -23.79 11.11 8.28
CA HIS A 110 -24.26 9.74 8.11
C HIS A 110 -23.08 8.77 7.94
N PRO A 111 -23.06 7.62 8.64
CA PRO A 111 -21.94 6.68 8.59
C PRO A 111 -21.62 6.17 7.18
N ALA A 112 -22.63 6.07 6.30
CA ALA A 112 -22.42 5.69 4.90
C ALA A 112 -21.53 6.68 4.12
N GLN A 113 -21.52 7.97 4.47
CA GLN A 113 -20.65 8.95 3.83
C GLN A 113 -19.19 8.62 4.14
N GLN A 114 -18.89 8.36 5.42
CA GLN A 114 -17.54 7.96 5.82
C GLN A 114 -17.19 6.55 5.33
N GLY A 115 -18.17 5.65 5.23
CA GLY A 115 -17.99 4.34 4.62
C GLY A 115 -17.54 4.42 3.16
N LEU A 116 -18.12 5.33 2.38
CA LEU A 116 -17.72 5.54 0.97
C LEU A 116 -16.29 6.07 0.85
N VAL A 117 -15.90 7.00 1.73
CA VAL A 117 -14.51 7.52 1.78
C VAL A 117 -13.54 6.42 2.21
N ALA A 118 -13.91 5.62 3.21
CA ALA A 118 -13.10 4.51 3.72
C ALA A 118 -12.90 3.38 2.70
N MET A 119 -13.78 3.23 1.69
CA MET A 119 -13.59 2.25 0.63
C MET A 119 -12.48 2.62 -0.37
N ILE A 120 -12.14 3.91 -0.46
CA ILE A 120 -11.11 4.43 -1.37
C ILE A 120 -9.75 4.53 -0.67
N ALA A 121 -9.78 4.69 0.66
CA ALA A 121 -8.60 4.78 1.53
C ALA A 121 -7.90 3.42 1.67
#